data_AF-R9KGN7-F1
#
_entry.id   AF-R9KGN7-F1
#
_cell.length_a   1.000
_cell.length_b   1.000
_cell.length_c   1.000
_cell.angle_alpha   90.00
_cell.angle_beta   90.00
_cell.angle_gamma   90.00
#
_symmetry.space_group_name_H-M   'P 1'
#
loop_
_entity.id
_entity.type
_entity.pdbx_description
1 polymer ?
#
loop_
_entity_poly.entity_id
_entity_poly.type
_entity_poly.pdbx_seq_one_letter_code
_entity_poly.pdbx_strand_id
1 'polypeptide(L)'
;MIRELYNNLVQAMDAPNAGSRKMKEEILLLLEEEERRLPRREYEGYRDKAFLVASAAEEYGFELGFRYAVRLMAECAGELP
;
A
#
# COMPACT_ATOMS: atom_id res chain seq x y z
N MET A 1 15.62 2.31 -7.78
CA MET A 1 16.09 2.88 -6.50
C MET A 1 14.99 3.01 -5.44
N ILE A 2 14.02 3.94 -5.51
CA ILE A 2 12.98 4.06 -4.44
C ILE A 2 12.06 2.84 -4.37
N ARG A 3 11.64 2.32 -5.53
CA ARG A 3 10.87 1.06 -5.61
C ARG A 3 11.61 -0.15 -5.01
N GLU A 4 12.92 -0.23 -5.19
CA GLU A 4 13.74 -1.31 -4.62
C GLU A 4 13.84 -1.16 -3.10
N LEU A 5 13.95 0.06 -2.58
CA LEU A 5 13.89 0.34 -1.15
C LEU A 5 12.54 -0.08 -0.54
N TYR A 6 11.43 0.22 -1.23
CA TYR A 6 10.10 -0.23 -0.83
C TYR A 6 10.01 -1.76 -0.78
N ASN A 7 10.43 -2.45 -1.85
CA ASN A 7 10.41 -3.90 -1.91
C ASN A 7 11.26 -4.55 -0.82
N ASN A 8 12.46 -4.02 -0.57
CA ASN A 8 13.34 -4.49 0.49
C ASN A 8 12.72 -4.28 1.88
N LEU A 9 12.06 -3.13 2.10
CA LEU A 9 11.39 -2.83 3.36
C LEU A 9 10.19 -3.76 3.59
N VAL A 10 9.38 -4.01 2.57
CA VAL A 10 8.27 -4.98 2.64
C VAL A 10 8.76 -6.39 2.92
N GLN A 11 9.87 -6.81 2.30
CA GLN A 11 10.47 -8.14 2.54
C GLN A 11 11.13 -8.28 3.92
N ALA A 12 11.67 -7.18 4.47
CA ALA A 12 12.30 -7.17 5.78
C ALA A 12 11.29 -7.02 6.94
N MET A 13 10.07 -6.57 6.66
CA MET A 13 9.01 -6.48 7.64
C MET A 13 8.31 -7.85 7.81
N ASP A 14 8.62 -8.57 8.89
CA ASP A 14 8.02 -9.86 9.24
C ASP A 14 6.50 -9.81 9.51
N ALA A 15 5.88 -8.63 9.59
CA ALA A 15 4.46 -8.48 9.81
C ALA A 15 3.87 -7.33 8.98
N PRO A 16 2.62 -7.48 8.47
CA PRO A 16 1.90 -6.36 7.89
C PRO A 16 1.76 -5.29 8.96
N ASN A 17 2.28 -4.11 8.67
CA ASN A 17 2.16 -2.93 9.53
C ASN A 17 0.66 -2.65 9.81
N ALA A 18 0.37 -1.91 10.88
CA ALA A 18 -1.02 -1.63 11.28
C ALA A 18 -1.85 -0.96 10.16
N GLY A 19 -1.19 -0.19 9.27
CA GLY A 19 -1.82 0.42 8.09
C GLY A 19 -2.29 -0.61 7.06
N SER A 20 -1.45 -1.59 6.74
CA SER A 20 -1.74 -2.67 5.79
C SER A 20 -2.89 -3.56 6.28
N ARG A 21 -2.97 -3.82 7.60
CA ARG A 21 -4.12 -4.54 8.18
C ARG A 21 -5.43 -3.77 8.04
N LYS A 22 -5.42 -2.49 8.40
CA LYS A 22 -6.62 -1.64 8.30
C LYS A 22 -7.10 -1.51 6.85
N MET A 23 -6.18 -1.30 5.91
CA MET A 23 -6.50 -1.25 4.48
C MET A 23 -7.11 -2.56 4.00
N LYS A 24 -6.59 -3.70 4.45
CA LYS A 24 -7.15 -5.02 4.12
C LYS A 24 -8.57 -5.18 4.65
N GLU A 25 -8.83 -4.77 5.88
CA GLU A 25 -10.17 -4.79 6.48
C GLU A 25 -11.15 -3.91 5.71
N GLU A 26 -10.73 -2.69 5.34
CA GLU A 26 -11.56 -1.77 4.54
C GLU A 26 -11.89 -2.35 3.16
N ILE A 27 -10.92 -2.97 2.47
CA ILE A 27 -11.17 -3.63 1.17
C ILE A 27 -12.16 -4.79 1.32
N LEU A 28 -12.03 -5.60 2.36
CA LEU A 28 -12.95 -6.72 2.58
C LEU A 28 -14.36 -6.23 2.94
N LEU A 29 -14.48 -5.18 3.74
CA LEU A 29 -15.76 -4.53 4.04
C LEU A 29 -16.43 -3.98 2.78
N LEU A 30 -15.67 -3.34 1.89
CA LEU A 30 -16.18 -2.82 0.62
C LEU A 30 -16.69 -3.94 -0.32
N LEU A 31 -16.16 -5.15 -0.18
CA LEU A 31 -16.51 -6.30 -1.03
C LEU A 31 -17.49 -7.27 -0.36
N GLU A 32 -18.00 -6.97 0.84
CA GLU A 32 -18.85 -7.88 1.61
C GLU A 32 -20.16 -8.24 0.87
N GLU A 33 -20.78 -7.28 0.19
CA GLU A 33 -21.99 -7.54 -0.60
C GLU A 33 -21.71 -8.44 -1.80
N GLU A 34 -20.60 -8.18 -2.49
CA GLU A 34 -20.16 -8.96 -3.65
C GLU A 34 -19.78 -10.39 -3.27
N GLU A 35 -19.17 -10.60 -2.09
CA GLU A 35 -18.88 -11.93 -1.54
C GLU A 35 -20.14 -12.77 -1.37
N ARG A 36 -21.25 -12.14 -0.95
CA ARG A 36 -22.53 -12.82 -0.73
C ARG A 36 -23.28 -13.11 -2.02
N ARG A 37 -23.11 -12.27 -3.04
CA ARG A 37 -23.90 -12.33 -4.29
C ARG A 37 -23.23 -13.08 -5.43
N LEU A 38 -21.90 -13.03 -5.53
CA LEU A 38 -21.19 -13.55 -6.69
C LEU A 38 -20.78 -15.02 -6.50
N PRO A 39 -20.68 -15.80 -7.60
CA PRO A 39 -19.99 -17.08 -7.57
C PRO A 39 -18.56 -16.88 -7.06
N ARG A 40 -18.09 -17.81 -6.23
CA ARG A 40 -16.78 -17.73 -5.55
C ARG A 40 -15.63 -17.28 -6.48
N ARG A 41 -15.54 -17.86 -7.68
CA ARG A 41 -14.47 -17.57 -8.63
C ARG A 41 -14.51 -16.12 -9.14
N GLU A 42 -15.70 -15.56 -9.32
CA GLU A 42 -15.89 -14.18 -9.75
C GLU A 42 -15.53 -13.22 -8.62
N TYR A 43 -16.01 -13.50 -7.40
CA TYR A 43 -15.63 -12.74 -6.20
C TYR A 43 -14.11 -12.74 -5.99
N GLU A 44 -13.46 -13.90 -6.06
CA GLU A 44 -12.00 -14.01 -5.93
C GLU A 44 -11.30 -13.13 -6.98
N GLY A 45 -11.80 -13.09 -8.21
CA GLY A 45 -11.27 -12.21 -9.25
C GLY A 45 -11.43 -10.71 -8.96
N TYR A 46 -12.54 -10.27 -8.37
CA TYR A 46 -12.74 -8.88 -7.94
C TYR A 46 -11.84 -8.52 -6.76
N ARG A 47 -11.80 -9.40 -5.75
CA ARG A 47 -10.98 -9.26 -4.56
C ARG A 47 -9.50 -9.12 -4.92
N ASP A 48 -8.99 -9.99 -5.78
CA ASP A 48 -7.58 -9.98 -6.16
C ASP A 48 -7.20 -8.71 -6.94
N LYS A 49 -8.10 -8.21 -7.82
CA LYS A 49 -7.91 -6.91 -8.48
C LYS A 49 -7.91 -5.74 -7.49
N ALA A 50 -8.81 -5.75 -6.51
CA ALA A 50 -8.86 -4.71 -5.48
C ALA A 50 -7.56 -4.67 -4.67
N PHE A 51 -7.05 -5.83 -4.25
CA PHE A 51 -5.76 -5.91 -3.56
C PHE A 51 -4.59 -5.49 -4.45
N LEU A 52 -4.58 -5.84 -5.73
CA LEU A 52 -3.54 -5.37 -6.67
C LEU A 52 -3.51 -3.85 -6.79
N VAL A 53 -4.68 -3.22 -6.93
CA VAL A 53 -4.79 -1.75 -6.97
C VAL A 53 -4.31 -1.13 -5.67
N ALA A 54 -4.71 -1.70 -4.52
CA ALA A 54 -4.29 -1.22 -3.21
C ALA A 54 -2.76 -1.32 -3.02
N SER A 55 -2.14 -2.43 -3.41
CA SER A 55 -0.69 -2.59 -3.37
C SER A 55 0.03 -1.58 -4.27
N ALA A 56 -0.48 -1.30 -5.46
CA ALA A 56 0.08 -0.27 -6.34
C ALA A 56 -0.04 1.14 -5.73
N ALA A 57 -1.17 1.44 -5.08
CA ALA A 57 -1.37 2.71 -4.39
C ALA A 57 -0.45 2.86 -3.16
N GLU A 58 -0.21 1.78 -2.41
CA GLU A 58 0.71 1.75 -1.27
C GLU A 58 2.15 2.02 -1.72
N GLU A 59 2.61 1.36 -2.79
CA GLU A 59 3.94 1.60 -3.38
C GLU A 59 4.10 3.07 -3.81
N TYR A 60 3.11 3.62 -4.51
CA TYR A 60 3.13 5.01 -4.95
C TYR A 60 3.11 6.01 -3.78
N GLY A 61 2.28 5.75 -2.76
CA GLY A 61 2.21 6.55 -1.54
C GLY A 61 3.53 6.55 -0.77
N PHE A 62 4.21 5.40 -0.71
CA PHE A 62 5.55 5.31 -0.14
C PHE A 62 6.56 6.14 -0.93
N GLU A 63 6.59 6.04 -2.27
CA GLU A 63 7.52 6.82 -3.09
C GLU A 63 7.34 8.33 -2.88
N LEU A 64 6.11 8.80 -2.87
CA LEU A 64 5.78 10.20 -2.67
C LEU A 64 6.15 10.67 -1.26
N GLY A 65 5.77 9.89 -0.23
CA GLY A 65 6.11 10.16 1.16
C GLY A 65 7.61 10.19 1.41
N PHE A 66 8.36 9.25 0.80
CA PHE A 66 9.82 9.21 0.89
C PHE A 66 10.46 10.46 0.28
N ARG A 67 10.00 10.89 -0.90
CA ARG A 67 10.48 12.13 -1.52
C ARG A 67 10.23 13.36 -0.65
N TYR A 68 9.05 13.47 -0.05
CA TYR A 68 8.75 14.56 0.87
C TYR A 68 9.61 14.52 2.13
N ALA A 69 9.82 13.34 2.72
CA ALA A 69 10.67 13.19 3.89
C ALA A 69 12.12 13.60 3.60
N VAL A 70 12.70 13.15 2.48
CA VAL A 70 14.06 13.55 2.07
C VAL A 70 14.16 15.06 1.87
N ARG A 71 13.18 15.66 1.19
CA ARG A 71 13.14 17.11 1.01
C ARG A 71 13.08 17.85 2.35
N LEU A 72 12.18 17.44 3.25
CA LEU A 72 12.04 18.05 4.57
C LEU A 72 13.34 17.94 5.38
N MET A 73 14.02 16.80 5.34
CA MET A 73 15.31 16.63 6.01
C MET A 73 16.38 17.58 5.46
N ALA A 74 16.47 17.72 4.13
CA ALA A 74 17.43 18.64 3.50
C ALA A 74 17.12 20.12 3.82
N GLU A 75 15.83 20.50 3.88
CA GLU A 75 15.40 21.83 4.33
C GLU A 75 15.80 22.08 5.80
N CYS A 76 15.58 21.09 6.69
CA CYS A 76 16.00 21.21 8.10
C CYS A 76 17.51 21.24 8.30
N ALA A 77 18.28 20.56 7.43
CA ALA A 77 19.74 20.54 7.48
C ALA A 77 20.37 21.81 6.88
N GLY A 78 19.58 22.70 6.25
CA GLY A 78 20.09 23.88 5.53
C GLY A 78 20.82 23.52 4.23
N GLU A 79 20.60 22.31 3.70
CA GLU A 79 21.19 21.82 2.46
C GLU A 79 20.37 22.19 1.21
N LEU A 80 19.18 22.77 1.41
CA LEU A 80 18.36 23.41 0.38
C LEU A 80 18.31 24.92 0.64
N PRO A 81 18.46 25.77 -0.41
CA PRO A 81 18.38 27.23 -0.28
C PRO A 81 16.99 27.72 0.11
#